data_AF-A0A7W8NPA8-F1
#
_entry.id   AF-A0A7W8NPA8-F1
#
_cell.length_a   1.000
_cell.length_b   1.000
_cell.length_c   1.000
_cell.angle_alpha   90.00
_cell.angle_beta   90.00
_cell.angle_gamma   90.00
#
_symmetry.space_group_name_H-M   'P 1'
#
loop_
_entity.id
_entity.type
_entity.pdbx_description
1 polymer ?
#
loop_
_entity_poly.entity_id
_entity_poly.type
_entity_poly.pdbx_seq_one_letter_code
_entity_poly.pdbx_strand_id
1 'polypeptide(L)'
;MTQTHDAQNDASTPAQVLVPLTTPEDVDTFLKEYPLAAVFKAGTCHKTMQGFGVLETFLQKHDLPVGFIRVVDWRPASNHVAERTGITHQSPQLILFQDGQPQFEVNNWDITPEALAPVFTAHVPVRDGVASAAQGGGIEPYRRLMRAYLDGQLSDWAFQDQYVTMFRDDASLRSQREFELLSRLFGDPDAYHGGLHQLGAPQERGDLRPRVAELLSELN
;
A
#
# COMPACT_ATOMS: atom_id res chain seq x y z
N MET A 1 52.59 -9.34 -9.18
CA MET A 1 51.66 -9.40 -8.04
C MET A 1 50.33 -8.88 -8.54
N THR A 2 49.49 -9.79 -9.00
CA THR A 2 48.14 -9.49 -9.50
C THR A 2 47.24 -9.48 -8.27
N GLN A 3 46.67 -8.33 -7.93
CA GLN A 3 45.69 -8.24 -6.85
C GLN A 3 44.32 -8.02 -7.49
N THR A 4 43.64 -9.14 -7.65
CA THR A 4 42.20 -9.25 -7.84
C THR A 4 41.51 -8.55 -6.66
N HIS A 5 40.57 -7.65 -6.93
CA HIS A 5 39.52 -7.31 -5.97
C HIS A 5 38.19 -7.52 -6.65
N ASP A 6 37.46 -8.45 -6.05
CA ASP A 6 36.16 -8.95 -6.40
C ASP A 6 35.07 -7.87 -6.39
N ALA A 7 34.16 -8.08 -7.33
CA ALA A 7 32.73 -7.83 -7.29
C ALA A 7 32.16 -7.27 -5.96
N GLN A 8 31.60 -6.07 -6.05
CA GLN A 8 30.44 -5.70 -5.25
C GLN A 8 29.25 -5.54 -6.19
N ASN A 9 28.48 -6.61 -6.20
CA ASN A 9 27.14 -6.71 -6.76
C ASN A 9 26.23 -5.85 -5.88
N ASP A 10 25.94 -4.63 -6.31
CA ASP A 10 24.90 -3.80 -5.70
C ASP A 10 23.55 -4.40 -6.09
N ALA A 11 23.06 -5.30 -5.23
CA ALA A 11 21.68 -5.78 -5.27
C ALA A 11 20.77 -4.63 -4.81
N SER A 12 20.62 -3.62 -5.67
CA SER A 12 19.61 -2.60 -5.55
C SER A 12 18.25 -3.27 -5.71
N THR A 13 17.49 -3.37 -4.62
CA THR A 13 16.05 -3.65 -4.62
C THR A 13 15.41 -2.86 -5.78
N PRO A 14 14.68 -3.47 -6.74
CA PRO A 14 14.15 -2.71 -7.86
C PRO A 14 13.20 -1.64 -7.31
N ALA A 15 13.60 -0.38 -7.44
CA ALA A 15 12.75 0.74 -7.05
C ALA A 15 11.44 0.63 -7.83
N GLN A 16 10.32 0.90 -7.16
CA GLN A 16 9.02 1.02 -7.82
C GLN A 16 9.12 1.95 -9.03
N VAL A 17 8.84 1.42 -10.22
CA VAL A 17 8.96 2.17 -11.46
C VAL A 17 7.66 2.96 -11.68
N LEU A 18 7.67 4.25 -11.33
CA LEU A 18 6.61 5.21 -11.65
C LEU A 18 7.07 6.13 -12.77
N VAL A 19 6.46 6.03 -13.95
CA VAL A 19 6.90 6.75 -15.16
C VAL A 19 5.81 7.69 -15.64
N PRO A 20 6.07 8.99 -15.81
CA PRO A 20 5.12 9.88 -16.47
C PRO A 20 5.02 9.54 -17.95
N LEU A 21 3.80 9.28 -18.44
CA LEU A 21 3.53 9.07 -19.86
C LEU A 21 2.88 10.33 -20.44
N THR A 22 3.68 11.15 -21.11
CA THR A 22 3.27 12.49 -21.53
C THR A 22 2.82 12.55 -22.99
N THR A 23 3.30 11.62 -23.81
CA THR A 23 3.03 11.49 -25.24
C THR A 23 2.49 10.10 -25.60
N PRO A 24 1.83 9.93 -26.77
CA PRO A 24 1.48 8.61 -27.30
C PRO A 24 2.69 7.66 -27.41
N GLU A 25 3.85 8.19 -27.82
CA GLU A 25 5.08 7.44 -27.97
C GLU A 25 5.62 6.92 -26.63
N ASP A 26 5.44 7.68 -25.55
CA ASP A 26 5.78 7.23 -24.19
C ASP A 26 4.97 6.00 -23.81
N VAL A 27 3.67 5.98 -24.15
CA VAL A 27 2.76 4.86 -23.86
C VAL A 27 3.21 3.60 -24.60
N ASP A 28 3.52 3.73 -25.89
CA ASP A 28 3.96 2.59 -26.71
C ASP A 28 5.32 2.06 -26.26
N THR A 29 6.24 2.95 -25.92
CA THR A 29 7.57 2.59 -25.40
C THR A 29 7.45 1.88 -24.07
N PHE A 30 6.70 2.45 -23.12
CA PHE A 30 6.48 1.88 -21.80
C PHE A 30 5.85 0.49 -21.87
N LEU A 31 4.78 0.31 -22.65
CA LEU A 31 4.11 -0.98 -22.77
C LEU A 31 4.89 -2.02 -23.58
N LYS A 32 5.94 -1.60 -24.30
CA LYS A 32 6.90 -2.50 -24.97
C LYS A 32 8.04 -2.88 -24.04
N GLU A 33 8.52 -1.96 -23.22
CA GLU A 33 9.61 -2.16 -22.26
C GLU A 33 9.19 -3.03 -21.07
N TYR A 34 7.94 -2.87 -20.63
CA TYR A 34 7.37 -3.61 -19.50
C TYR A 34 6.23 -4.52 -19.97
N PRO A 35 6.50 -5.83 -20.21
CA PRO A 35 5.48 -6.78 -20.63
C PRO A 35 4.32 -6.91 -19.64
N LEU A 36 4.60 -6.76 -18.34
CA LEU A 36 3.58 -6.65 -17.30
C LEU A 36 3.67 -5.26 -16.67
N ALA A 37 2.63 -4.44 -16.86
CA ALA A 37 2.61 -3.07 -16.39
C ALA A 37 1.18 -2.57 -16.20
N ALA A 38 1.00 -1.48 -15.45
CA ALA A 38 -0.26 -0.77 -15.41
C ALA A 38 -0.13 0.66 -15.94
N VAL A 39 -1.23 1.18 -16.49
CA VAL A 39 -1.38 2.61 -16.79
C VAL A 39 -2.44 3.20 -15.88
N PHE A 40 -2.07 4.23 -15.13
CA PHE A 40 -2.97 5.00 -14.26
C PHE A 40 -3.25 6.38 -14.86
N LYS A 41 -4.48 6.61 -15.30
CA LYS A 41 -4.95 7.90 -15.80
C LYS A 41 -5.49 8.73 -14.63
N ALA A 42 -4.76 9.74 -14.24
CA ALA A 42 -5.04 10.62 -13.11
C ALA A 42 -5.83 11.86 -13.54
N GLY A 43 -6.98 12.09 -12.90
CA GLY A 43 -7.77 13.33 -12.99
C GLY A 43 -7.36 14.37 -11.96
N THR A 44 -8.15 15.44 -11.82
CA THR A 44 -7.90 16.52 -10.84
C THR A 44 -8.84 16.50 -9.62
N CYS A 45 -9.73 15.50 -9.55
CA CYS A 45 -10.70 15.37 -8.47
C CYS A 45 -10.19 14.47 -7.32
N HIS A 46 -10.81 14.59 -6.14
CA HIS A 46 -10.45 13.83 -4.93
C HIS A 46 -10.47 12.30 -5.14
N LYS A 47 -11.30 11.79 -6.05
CA LYS A 47 -11.33 10.36 -6.40
C LYS A 47 -9.98 9.85 -6.90
N THR A 48 -9.22 10.72 -7.59
CA THR A 48 -7.90 10.36 -8.11
C THR A 48 -6.92 10.09 -6.97
N MET A 49 -6.92 10.93 -5.93
CA MET A 49 -6.07 10.74 -4.75
C MET A 49 -6.43 9.45 -4.02
N GLN A 50 -7.72 9.16 -3.87
CA GLN A 50 -8.18 7.92 -3.24
C GLN A 50 -7.78 6.67 -4.05
N GLY A 51 -8.07 6.66 -5.35
CA GLY A 51 -7.72 5.52 -6.21
C GLY A 51 -6.22 5.29 -6.32
N PHE A 52 -5.42 6.36 -6.35
CA PHE A 52 -3.97 6.25 -6.32
C PHE A 52 -3.48 5.73 -4.96
N GLY A 53 -4.04 6.22 -3.85
CA GLY A 53 -3.70 5.71 -2.51
C GLY A 53 -3.99 4.22 -2.36
N VAL A 54 -5.11 3.73 -2.89
CA VAL A 54 -5.41 2.28 -2.95
C VAL A 54 -4.32 1.55 -3.75
N LEU A 55 -4.01 2.03 -4.97
CA LEU A 55 -2.97 1.44 -5.81
C LEU A 55 -1.60 1.39 -5.11
N GLU A 56 -1.20 2.47 -4.43
CA GLU A 56 0.06 2.55 -3.67
C GLU A 56 0.19 1.43 -2.63
N THR A 57 -0.90 1.05 -1.96
CA THR A 57 -0.84 -0.05 -0.97
C THR A 57 -0.48 -1.40 -1.59
N PHE A 58 -0.91 -1.66 -2.83
CA PHE A 58 -0.55 -2.88 -3.57
C PHE A 58 0.88 -2.81 -4.07
N LEU A 59 1.26 -1.64 -4.58
CA LEU A 59 2.58 -1.31 -5.09
C LEU A 59 3.70 -1.44 -4.04
N GLN A 60 3.39 -1.33 -2.74
CA GLN A 60 4.32 -1.66 -1.64
C GLN A 60 4.65 -3.16 -1.54
N LYS A 61 3.74 -4.04 -1.96
CA LYS A 61 3.85 -5.50 -1.80
C LYS A 61 4.15 -6.21 -3.12
N HIS A 62 3.75 -5.62 -4.23
CA HIS A 62 3.85 -6.19 -5.56
C HIS A 62 4.79 -5.38 -6.46
N ASP A 63 5.49 -6.07 -7.35
CA ASP A 63 6.37 -5.43 -8.32
C ASP A 63 5.60 -5.21 -9.62
N LEU A 64 5.24 -3.96 -9.86
CA LEU A 64 4.48 -3.55 -11.04
C LEU A 64 4.94 -2.15 -11.48
N PRO A 65 5.56 -2.03 -12.66
CA PRO A 65 5.78 -0.75 -13.30
C PRO A 65 4.43 -0.06 -13.57
N VAL A 66 4.32 1.21 -13.18
CA VAL A 66 3.12 2.02 -13.43
C VAL A 66 3.47 3.27 -14.23
N GLY A 67 2.90 3.35 -15.42
CA GLY A 67 2.88 4.56 -16.22
C GLY A 67 1.71 5.43 -15.78
N PHE A 68 1.94 6.67 -15.38
CA PHE A 68 0.86 7.58 -14.99
C PHE A 68 0.65 8.68 -16.02
N ILE A 69 -0.62 9.03 -16.25
CA ILE A 69 -1.02 10.09 -17.18
C ILE A 69 -1.83 11.14 -16.43
N ARG A 70 -1.35 12.37 -16.37
CA ARG A 70 -2.17 13.51 -15.91
C ARG A 70 -3.10 13.93 -17.04
N VAL A 71 -4.35 13.50 -17.02
CA VAL A 71 -5.23 13.53 -18.20
C VAL A 71 -5.60 14.95 -18.65
N VAL A 72 -5.49 15.94 -17.75
CA VAL A 72 -5.70 17.35 -18.09
C VAL A 72 -4.55 17.90 -18.92
N ASP A 73 -3.32 17.50 -18.59
CA ASP A 73 -2.09 18.01 -19.19
C ASP A 73 -1.66 17.21 -20.41
N TRP A 74 -1.91 15.89 -20.42
CA TRP A 74 -1.39 14.92 -21.40
C TRP A 74 -2.51 14.17 -22.11
N ARG A 75 -3.53 14.91 -22.58
CA ARG A 75 -4.68 14.35 -23.31
C ARG A 75 -4.28 13.44 -24.49
N PRO A 76 -3.28 13.77 -25.33
CA PRO A 76 -2.89 12.89 -26.42
C PRO A 76 -2.47 11.49 -25.95
N ALA A 77 -1.67 11.38 -24.89
CA ALA A 77 -1.29 10.10 -24.30
C ALA A 77 -2.51 9.32 -23.75
N SER A 78 -3.41 10.02 -23.04
CA SER A 78 -4.63 9.41 -22.50
C SER A 78 -5.57 8.87 -23.59
N ASN A 79 -5.72 9.62 -24.68
CA ASN A 79 -6.54 9.23 -25.83
C ASN A 79 -5.93 8.05 -26.57
N HIS A 80 -4.60 8.06 -26.77
CA HIS A 80 -3.89 6.94 -27.39
C HIS A 80 -4.11 5.62 -26.66
N VAL A 81 -4.07 5.64 -25.32
CA VAL A 81 -4.41 4.44 -24.53
C VAL A 81 -5.84 3.96 -24.81
N ALA A 82 -6.82 4.87 -24.92
CA ALA A 82 -8.21 4.51 -25.22
C ALA A 82 -8.36 3.94 -26.64
N GLU A 83 -7.71 4.55 -27.64
CA GLU A 83 -7.70 4.09 -29.03
C GLU A 83 -7.06 2.71 -29.18
N ARG A 84 -5.91 2.49 -28.53
CA ARG A 84 -5.16 1.23 -28.58
C ARG A 84 -5.91 0.07 -27.94
N THR A 85 -6.62 0.34 -26.84
CA THR A 85 -7.31 -0.69 -26.05
C THR A 85 -8.77 -0.88 -26.46
N GLY A 86 -9.37 0.10 -27.13
CA GLY A 86 -10.82 0.17 -27.32
C GLY A 86 -11.59 0.49 -26.02
N ILE A 87 -10.91 0.72 -24.90
CA ILE A 87 -11.54 1.02 -23.61
C ILE A 87 -11.80 2.53 -23.51
N THR A 88 -13.06 2.87 -23.24
CA THR A 88 -13.48 4.26 -23.06
C THR A 88 -12.67 4.95 -21.96
N HIS A 89 -12.21 6.17 -22.27
CA HIS A 89 -11.48 6.99 -21.30
C HIS A 89 -12.33 7.29 -20.05
N GLN A 90 -11.73 7.07 -18.88
CA GLN A 90 -12.24 7.46 -17.57
C GLN A 90 -11.12 8.14 -16.75
N SER A 91 -11.48 8.88 -15.69
CA SER A 91 -10.51 9.40 -14.72
C SER A 91 -11.10 9.51 -13.30
N PRO A 92 -10.45 8.93 -12.26
CA PRO A 92 -9.28 8.06 -12.35
C PRO A 92 -9.59 6.75 -13.08
N GLN A 93 -8.59 6.15 -13.71
CA GLN A 93 -8.70 4.85 -14.38
C GLN A 93 -7.38 4.10 -14.27
N LEU A 94 -7.42 2.83 -13.90
CA LEU A 94 -6.29 1.91 -13.89
C LEU A 94 -6.55 0.82 -14.92
N ILE A 95 -5.57 0.56 -15.78
CA ILE A 95 -5.61 -0.54 -16.74
C ILE A 95 -4.35 -1.37 -16.55
N LEU A 96 -4.50 -2.67 -16.31
CA LEU A 96 -3.40 -3.64 -16.28
C LEU A 96 -3.18 -4.20 -17.67
N PHE A 97 -1.92 -4.27 -18.07
CA PHE A 97 -1.48 -4.79 -19.36
C PHE A 97 -0.59 -6.02 -19.18
N GLN A 98 -0.77 -6.98 -20.07
CA GLN A 98 0.14 -8.11 -20.28
C GLN A 98 0.48 -8.20 -21.77
N ASP A 99 1.76 -8.19 -22.10
CA ASP A 99 2.30 -8.18 -23.46
C ASP A 99 1.66 -7.08 -24.33
N GLY A 100 1.45 -5.91 -23.73
CA GLY A 100 0.81 -4.74 -24.35
C GLY A 100 -0.70 -4.86 -24.58
N GLN A 101 -1.34 -5.95 -24.16
CA GLN A 101 -2.79 -6.16 -24.25
C GLN A 101 -3.48 -5.86 -22.91
N PRO A 102 -4.62 -5.14 -22.89
CA PRO A 102 -5.35 -4.87 -21.66
C PRO A 102 -5.96 -6.16 -21.08
N GLN A 103 -5.64 -6.47 -19.83
CA GLN A 103 -6.15 -7.66 -19.12
C GLN A 103 -7.23 -7.31 -18.10
N PHE A 104 -7.15 -6.12 -17.51
CA PHE A 104 -8.06 -5.67 -16.47
C PHE A 104 -8.19 -4.15 -16.51
N GLU A 105 -9.38 -3.64 -16.22
CA GLU A 105 -9.65 -2.22 -16.08
C GLU A 105 -10.57 -1.96 -14.91
N VAL A 106 -10.30 -0.85 -14.21
CA VAL A 106 -11.13 -0.33 -13.14
C VAL A 106 -11.00 1.19 -13.08
N ASN A 107 -12.05 1.89 -12.67
CA ASN A 107 -12.08 3.35 -12.73
C ASN A 107 -12.93 3.97 -11.62
N ASN A 108 -12.87 5.30 -11.48
CA ASN A 108 -13.68 6.09 -10.56
C ASN A 108 -13.67 5.55 -9.12
N TRP A 109 -14.83 5.13 -8.62
CA TRP A 109 -15.02 4.63 -7.25
C TRP A 109 -14.75 3.12 -7.14
N ASP A 110 -14.64 2.43 -8.27
CA ASP A 110 -14.43 0.98 -8.30
C ASP A 110 -12.96 0.62 -8.04
N ILE A 111 -12.05 1.62 -8.01
CA ILE A 111 -10.65 1.44 -7.62
C ILE A 111 -10.59 1.21 -6.10
N THR A 112 -10.95 0.01 -5.67
CA THR A 112 -10.99 -0.41 -4.26
C THR A 112 -10.05 -1.59 -4.00
N PRO A 113 -9.66 -1.85 -2.73
CA PRO A 113 -8.86 -3.02 -2.39
C PRO A 113 -9.50 -4.33 -2.83
N GLU A 114 -10.83 -4.46 -2.73
CA GLU A 114 -11.57 -5.66 -3.10
C GLU A 114 -11.52 -5.93 -4.60
N ALA A 115 -11.52 -4.87 -5.41
CA ALA A 115 -11.40 -4.99 -6.86
C ALA A 115 -9.96 -5.33 -7.30
N LEU A 116 -8.95 -4.73 -6.66
CA LEU A 116 -7.55 -4.93 -7.05
C LEU A 116 -6.93 -6.22 -6.50
N ALA A 117 -7.28 -6.63 -5.29
CA ALA A 117 -6.67 -7.79 -4.62
C ALA A 117 -6.67 -9.10 -5.42
N PRO A 118 -7.79 -9.56 -6.01
CA PRO A 118 -7.77 -10.79 -6.80
C PRO A 118 -6.89 -10.66 -8.04
N VAL A 119 -6.87 -9.50 -8.68
CA VAL A 119 -6.09 -9.23 -9.90
C VAL A 119 -4.60 -9.22 -9.59
N PHE A 120 -4.19 -8.49 -8.55
CA PHE A 120 -2.78 -8.43 -8.13
C PHE A 120 -2.27 -9.80 -7.68
N THR A 121 -3.07 -10.55 -6.93
CA THR A 121 -2.71 -11.90 -6.49
C THR A 121 -2.53 -12.86 -7.66
N ALA A 122 -3.38 -12.76 -8.68
CA ALA A 122 -3.36 -13.67 -9.82
C ALA A 122 -2.28 -13.33 -10.86
N HIS A 123 -1.99 -12.03 -11.05
CA HIS A 123 -1.22 -11.57 -12.21
C HIS A 123 0.07 -10.81 -11.88
N VAL A 124 0.23 -10.28 -10.66
CA VAL A 124 1.34 -9.37 -10.33
C VAL A 124 2.30 -10.02 -9.33
N PRO A 125 3.59 -10.18 -9.67
CA PRO A 125 4.55 -10.81 -8.79
C PRO A 125 4.68 -10.03 -7.47
N VAL A 126 4.80 -10.76 -6.37
CA VAL A 126 5.12 -10.18 -5.07
C VAL A 126 6.57 -9.72 -5.10
N ARG A 127 6.88 -8.56 -4.50
CA ARG A 127 8.25 -8.05 -4.42
C ARG A 127 9.13 -9.03 -3.63
N ASP A 128 10.21 -9.49 -4.25
CA ASP A 128 11.25 -10.25 -3.56
C ASP A 128 11.84 -9.38 -2.44
N GLY A 129 11.83 -9.92 -1.21
CA GLY A 129 12.16 -9.19 0.02
C GLY A 129 10.97 -8.84 0.92
N VAL A 130 9.73 -8.96 0.44
CA VAL A 130 8.50 -8.82 1.26
C VAL A 130 7.87 -10.20 1.58
N ALA A 131 8.35 -11.27 0.93
CA ALA A 131 7.85 -12.64 1.05
C ALA A 131 8.03 -13.31 2.44
N SER A 132 8.61 -12.64 3.44
CA SER A 132 8.57 -13.08 4.85
C SER A 132 7.43 -12.48 5.67
N ALA A 133 6.58 -11.61 5.10
CA ALA A 133 5.42 -11.03 5.81
C ALA A 133 4.08 -11.73 5.52
N ALA A 134 4.00 -12.56 4.48
CA ALA A 134 2.74 -13.13 4.00
C ALA A 134 2.25 -14.39 4.75
N GLN A 135 2.83 -14.70 5.92
CA GLN A 135 2.22 -15.63 6.90
C GLN A 135 1.83 -14.93 8.22
N GLY A 136 1.79 -13.59 8.27
CA GLY A 136 1.37 -12.85 9.49
C GLY A 136 1.21 -11.31 9.40
N GLY A 137 1.24 -10.68 8.22
CA GLY A 137 1.14 -9.22 8.06
C GLY A 137 -0.30 -8.76 7.78
N GLY A 138 -0.91 -7.82 8.48
CA GLY A 138 -0.34 -6.69 9.23
C GLY A 138 -0.44 -6.74 10.76
N ILE A 139 -0.77 -7.89 11.37
CA ILE A 139 -0.95 -7.95 12.83
C ILE A 139 0.33 -8.27 13.61
N GLU A 140 1.31 -8.94 12.98
CA GLU A 140 2.56 -9.32 13.66
C GLU A 140 3.38 -8.13 14.20
N PRO A 141 3.44 -6.95 13.54
CA PRO A 141 4.02 -5.76 14.15
C PRO A 141 3.38 -5.39 15.49
N TYR A 142 2.05 -5.49 15.62
CA TYR A 142 1.33 -5.27 16.88
C TYR A 142 1.68 -6.35 17.90
N ARG A 143 1.70 -7.64 17.50
CA ARG A 143 2.07 -8.74 18.39
C ARG A 143 3.48 -8.57 18.97
N ARG A 144 4.46 -8.19 18.13
CA ARG A 144 5.83 -7.92 18.60
C ARG A 144 5.87 -6.75 19.56
N LEU A 145 5.18 -5.65 19.26
CA LEU A 145 5.13 -4.47 20.12
C LEU A 145 4.52 -4.80 21.49
N MET A 146 3.42 -5.57 21.51
CA MET A 146 2.77 -6.01 22.75
C MET A 146 3.65 -6.94 23.58
N ARG A 147 4.34 -7.91 22.95
CA ARG A 147 5.32 -8.78 23.65
C ARG A 147 6.45 -7.96 24.28
N ALA A 148 7.05 -7.03 23.53
CA ALA A 148 8.12 -6.17 24.04
C ALA A 148 7.68 -5.33 25.26
N TYR A 149 6.44 -4.83 25.26
CA TYR A 149 5.87 -4.12 26.40
C TYR A 149 5.64 -5.03 27.62
N LEU A 150 5.05 -6.22 27.41
CA LEU A 150 4.81 -7.20 28.48
C LEU A 150 6.12 -7.73 29.09
N ASP A 151 7.16 -7.86 28.27
CA ASP A 151 8.51 -8.24 28.70
C ASP A 151 9.26 -7.09 29.41
N GLY A 152 8.64 -5.91 29.53
CA GLY A 152 9.20 -4.75 30.22
C GLY A 152 10.26 -3.98 29.43
N GLN A 153 10.38 -4.22 28.12
CA GLN A 153 11.32 -3.52 27.24
C GLN A 153 10.84 -2.12 26.84
N LEU A 154 9.55 -1.84 27.00
CA LEU A 154 8.92 -0.55 26.71
C LEU A 154 8.23 -0.01 27.96
N SER A 155 8.30 1.31 28.16
CA SER A 155 7.45 2.00 29.12
C SER A 155 6.03 2.15 28.57
N ASP A 156 5.03 2.36 29.43
CA ASP A 156 3.63 2.59 29.03
C ASP A 156 3.52 3.71 27.99
N TRP A 157 4.32 4.76 28.16
CA TRP A 157 4.32 5.91 27.25
C TRP A 157 4.93 5.57 25.88
N ALA A 158 6.08 4.88 25.87
CA ALA A 158 6.72 4.46 24.63
C ALA A 158 5.86 3.45 23.86
N PHE A 159 5.20 2.54 24.58
CA PHE A 159 4.27 1.59 23.99
C PHE A 159 3.03 2.29 23.40
N GLN A 160 2.39 3.18 24.16
CA GLN A 160 1.23 3.94 23.69
C GLN A 160 1.56 4.76 22.43
N ASP A 161 2.66 5.49 22.43
CA ASP A 161 3.08 6.34 21.31
C ASP A 161 3.35 5.52 20.03
N GLN A 162 4.13 4.43 20.16
CA GLN A 162 4.45 3.56 19.03
C GLN A 162 3.21 2.82 18.50
N TYR A 163 2.34 2.33 19.39
CA TYR A 163 1.12 1.63 18.99
C TYR A 163 0.19 2.56 18.22
N VAL A 164 -0.02 3.78 18.71
CA VAL A 164 -0.93 4.78 18.12
C VAL A 164 -0.42 5.24 16.77
N THR A 165 0.88 5.51 16.67
CA THR A 165 1.53 5.91 15.41
C THR A 165 1.34 4.81 14.36
N MET A 166 1.68 3.57 14.72
CA MET A 166 1.50 2.42 13.85
C MET A 166 0.02 2.22 13.48
N PHE A 167 -0.91 2.41 14.42
CA PHE A 167 -2.34 2.25 14.19
C PHE A 167 -2.90 3.26 13.19
N ARG A 168 -2.40 4.51 13.19
CA ARG A 168 -2.78 5.55 12.23
C ARG A 168 -2.20 5.31 10.84
N ASP A 169 -0.92 4.96 10.77
CA ASP A 169 -0.21 4.81 9.50
C ASP A 169 -0.68 3.55 8.72
N ASP A 170 -1.24 2.57 9.42
CA ASP A 170 -1.71 1.28 8.91
C ASP A 170 -3.25 1.23 8.70
N ALA A 171 -3.90 2.39 8.53
CA ALA A 171 -5.36 2.50 8.43
C ALA A 171 -5.97 1.85 7.16
N SER A 172 -5.15 1.51 6.15
CA SER A 172 -5.64 1.06 4.83
C SER A 172 -5.52 -0.45 4.53
N LEU A 173 -4.96 -1.26 5.43
CA LEU A 173 -4.51 -2.64 5.09
C LEU A 173 -4.99 -3.78 6.01
N ARG A 174 -6.06 -3.61 6.80
CA ARG A 174 -6.51 -4.61 7.80
C ARG A 174 -7.95 -5.09 7.60
N SER A 175 -8.25 -6.31 8.03
CA SER A 175 -9.63 -6.80 8.06
C SER A 175 -10.46 -6.06 9.13
N GLN A 176 -11.78 -5.95 8.92
CA GLN A 176 -12.68 -5.27 9.86
C GLN A 176 -12.59 -5.84 11.29
N ARG A 177 -12.41 -7.17 11.40
CA ARG A 177 -12.23 -7.86 12.69
C ARG A 177 -10.95 -7.44 13.41
N GLU A 178 -9.83 -7.32 12.69
CA GLU A 178 -8.56 -6.90 13.27
C GLU A 178 -8.60 -5.43 13.70
N PHE A 179 -9.25 -4.58 12.90
CA PHE A 179 -9.47 -3.18 13.25
C PHE A 179 -10.26 -3.05 14.56
N GLU A 180 -11.38 -3.77 14.69
CA GLU A 180 -12.19 -3.77 15.91
C GLU A 180 -11.40 -4.24 17.15
N LEU A 181 -10.58 -5.29 17.02
CA LEU A 181 -9.76 -5.81 18.11
C LEU A 181 -8.69 -4.79 18.55
N LEU A 182 -7.96 -4.21 17.60
CA LEU A 182 -6.88 -3.28 17.89
C LEU A 182 -7.38 -1.92 18.41
N SER A 183 -8.56 -1.47 17.99
CA SER A 183 -9.21 -0.25 18.49
C SER A 183 -9.61 -0.34 19.97
N ARG A 184 -9.69 -1.53 20.58
CA ARG A 184 -10.06 -1.69 22.01
C ARG A 184 -9.02 -1.13 22.98
N LEU A 185 -7.77 -1.04 22.56
CA LEU A 185 -6.69 -0.66 23.47
C LEU A 185 -6.67 0.85 23.71
N PHE A 186 -6.75 1.65 22.64
CA PHE A 186 -6.63 3.10 22.72
C PHE A 186 -7.79 3.90 22.09
N GLY A 187 -8.73 3.21 21.44
CA GLY A 187 -9.85 3.82 20.73
C GLY A 187 -9.63 3.88 19.21
N ASP A 188 -10.68 4.32 18.52
CA ASP A 188 -10.68 4.50 17.07
C ASP A 188 -9.90 5.79 16.67
N PRO A 189 -8.89 5.70 15.78
CA PRO A 189 -8.15 6.84 15.25
C PRO A 189 -9.05 7.85 14.54
N ASP A 190 -10.11 7.38 13.90
CA ASP A 190 -10.98 8.17 13.00
C ASP A 190 -12.23 8.72 13.70
N ALA A 191 -12.34 8.53 15.03
CA ALA A 191 -13.45 9.05 15.81
C ALA A 191 -13.50 10.60 15.75
N TYR A 192 -14.61 11.12 15.20
CA TYR A 192 -14.84 12.54 14.87
C TYR A 192 -14.89 13.51 16.08
N HIS A 193 -14.82 13.00 17.31
CA HIS A 193 -14.73 13.79 18.54
C HIS A 193 -13.53 13.31 19.37
N GLY A 194 -12.37 13.94 19.16
CA GLY A 194 -11.18 13.73 19.98
C GLY A 194 -10.57 12.33 19.84
N GLY A 195 -10.30 11.88 18.61
CA GLY A 195 -9.53 10.67 18.32
C GLY A 195 -8.17 10.60 19.03
N LEU A 196 -7.26 9.69 18.64
CA LEU A 196 -5.98 9.40 19.33
C LEU A 196 -5.08 10.63 19.65
N HIS A 197 -5.45 11.84 19.19
CA HIS A 197 -4.85 13.14 19.50
C HIS A 197 -5.03 13.60 20.97
N GLN A 198 -5.92 12.97 21.75
CA GLN A 198 -6.17 13.29 23.18
C GLN A 198 -5.85 12.13 24.13
N LEU A 199 -4.89 11.28 23.78
CA LEU A 199 -4.39 10.30 24.73
C LEU A 199 -3.55 11.02 25.80
N GLY A 200 -4.16 11.22 26.98
CA GLY A 200 -3.50 11.70 28.19
C GLY A 200 -2.48 10.68 28.73
N ALA A 201 -2.12 10.83 30.01
CA ALA A 201 -1.16 9.94 30.63
C ALA A 201 -1.71 8.49 30.63
N PRO A 202 -0.93 7.46 30.22
CA PRO A 202 -1.41 6.07 30.16
C PRO A 202 -2.04 5.59 31.48
N GLN A 203 -1.54 6.09 32.61
CA GLN A 203 -1.99 5.75 33.96
C GLN A 203 -3.44 6.21 34.25
N GLU A 204 -3.95 7.20 33.53
CA GLU A 204 -5.33 7.69 33.67
C GLU A 204 -6.37 6.75 33.05
N ARG A 205 -5.94 5.75 32.26
CA ARG A 205 -6.80 4.77 31.56
C ARG A 205 -6.81 3.38 32.21
N GLY A 206 -6.35 3.29 33.46
CA GLY A 206 -6.23 2.05 34.21
C GLY A 206 -4.97 1.26 33.87
N ASP A 207 -4.88 0.02 34.38
CA ASP A 207 -3.70 -0.82 34.18
C ASP A 207 -3.63 -1.32 32.73
N LEU A 208 -2.60 -0.87 32.01
CA LEU A 208 -2.41 -1.14 30.60
C LEU A 208 -1.87 -2.56 30.34
N ARG A 209 -1.06 -3.11 31.26
CA ARG A 209 -0.47 -4.45 31.11
C ARG A 209 -1.49 -5.59 30.95
N PRO A 210 -2.52 -5.74 31.81
CA PRO A 210 -3.49 -6.82 31.68
C PRO A 210 -4.30 -6.70 30.37
N ARG A 211 -4.63 -5.48 29.95
CA ARG A 211 -5.36 -5.21 28.69
C ARG A 211 -4.55 -5.58 27.46
N VAL A 212 -3.24 -5.33 27.48
CA VAL A 212 -2.33 -5.75 26.41
C VAL A 212 -2.18 -7.27 26.36
N ALA A 213 -2.08 -7.93 27.51
CA ALA A 213 -1.98 -9.40 27.58
C ALA A 213 -3.25 -10.09 27.05
N GLU A 214 -4.44 -9.57 27.40
CA GLU A 214 -5.72 -10.05 26.90
C GLU A 214 -5.82 -9.89 25.38
N LEU A 215 -5.54 -8.70 24.85
CA LEU A 215 -5.54 -8.45 23.41
C LEU A 215 -4.57 -9.38 22.68
N LEU A 216 -3.34 -9.55 23.17
CA LEU A 216 -2.35 -10.44 22.54
C LEU A 216 -2.85 -11.89 22.45
N SER A 217 -3.64 -12.35 23.44
CA SER A 217 -4.22 -13.70 23.44
C SER A 217 -5.36 -13.87 22.43
N GLU A 218 -6.15 -12.81 22.19
CA GLU A 218 -7.25 -12.82 21.21
C GLU A 218 -6.77 -12.71 19.76
N LEU A 219 -5.52 -12.25 19.55
CA LEU A 219 -4.89 -12.12 18.24
C LEU A 219 -4.16 -13.39 17.79
N ASN A 220 -4.25 -14.49 18.54
CA ASN A 220 -3.69 -15.80 18.21
C ASN A 220 -4.63 -16.61 17.31
#